data_AF-A0A7W8WN14-F1
#
_entry.id   AF-A0A7W8WN14-F1
#
_cell.length_a   1.000
_cell.length_b   1.000
_cell.length_c   1.000
_cell.angle_alpha   90.00
_cell.angle_beta   90.00
_cell.angle_gamma   90.00
#
_symmetry.space_group_name_H-M   'P 1'
#
loop_
_entity.id
_entity.type
_entity.pdbx_description
1 polymer ?
#
loop_
_entity_poly.entity_id
_entity_poly.type
_entity_poly.pdbx_seq_one_letter_code
_entity_poly.pdbx_strand_id
1 'polypeptide(L)'
;MKATRNFRRPRVLIVGCGDVGMRCVPLLRPRARIFALTSHAARCDELRAAGVMPLVGDLDARGSLKRLARLAPTVLHLAPPQKSGDDDRRTRALLATLGAAGRMNACAARSSVAPIARLRRARASGRDAETPDIVPDGVRRTGASRAPVRIVYASTTGVYGDCGGAWIDETRAPRPANARAKRRVSAERQLRRATARGSVATSIARIPGIYARNRLPLARLERGTPALVDADDVYTNHIHADDLAAILVRLATHGRPARALHASDDSSLKMGEYFDAVADAFGLARPPRITREQAEQQIDPMLLSFMRESRRLVNRRLKEELRVRLRYPSVEDFLREANGKRG
;
A
#
# COMPACT_ATOMS: atom_id res chain seq x y z
N MET A 1 -31.88 -18.83 -8.81
CA MET A 1 -30.81 -18.06 -9.50
C MET A 1 -29.85 -17.25 -8.58
N LYS A 2 -29.64 -17.60 -7.29
CA LYS A 2 -28.65 -16.92 -6.40
C LYS A 2 -27.25 -17.56 -6.40
N ALA A 3 -27.15 -18.88 -6.62
CA ALA A 3 -25.90 -19.64 -6.49
C ALA A 3 -24.86 -19.30 -7.58
N THR A 4 -25.27 -19.09 -8.83
CA THR A 4 -24.38 -18.76 -9.96
C THR A 4 -23.80 -17.34 -9.89
N ARG A 5 -24.50 -16.38 -9.26
CA ARG A 5 -23.99 -15.02 -9.01
C ARG A 5 -22.84 -15.00 -8.00
N ASN A 6 -22.80 -15.95 -7.07
CA ASN A 6 -21.76 -15.99 -6.05
C ASN A 6 -20.39 -16.40 -6.63
N PHE A 7 -20.32 -17.30 -7.62
CA PHE A 7 -19.07 -17.74 -8.25
C PHE A 7 -18.41 -16.70 -9.16
N ARG A 8 -19.14 -15.65 -9.58
CA ARG A 8 -18.65 -14.58 -10.46
C ARG A 8 -18.10 -13.35 -9.74
N ARG A 9 -18.16 -13.29 -8.40
CA ARG A 9 -17.66 -12.12 -7.66
C ARG A 9 -16.13 -12.05 -7.73
N PRO A 10 -15.54 -10.88 -8.04
CA PRO A 10 -14.11 -10.63 -7.91
C PRO A 10 -13.56 -11.12 -6.57
N ARG A 11 -12.34 -11.65 -6.56
CA ARG A 11 -11.66 -12.10 -5.34
C ARG A 11 -10.63 -11.06 -4.93
N VAL A 12 -10.66 -10.64 -3.68
CA VAL A 12 -9.68 -9.69 -3.12
C VAL A 12 -9.00 -10.34 -1.93
N LEU A 13 -7.66 -10.31 -1.92
CA LEU A 13 -6.85 -10.75 -0.79
C LEU A 13 -6.36 -9.52 -0.01
N ILE A 14 -6.63 -9.46 1.29
CA ILE A 14 -6.08 -8.47 2.21
C ILE A 14 -4.92 -9.11 2.98
N VAL A 15 -3.72 -8.62 2.74
CA VAL A 15 -2.51 -9.03 3.47
C VAL A 15 -2.23 -7.99 4.54
N GLY A 16 -2.47 -8.33 5.81
CA GLY A 16 -2.42 -7.38 6.94
C GLY A 16 -3.79 -6.78 7.28
N CYS A 17 -4.74 -7.63 7.65
CA CYS A 17 -6.11 -7.24 8.01
C CYS A 17 -6.20 -6.70 9.46
N GLY A 18 -5.48 -5.61 9.74
CA GLY A 18 -5.67 -4.82 10.97
C GLY A 18 -6.79 -3.80 10.82
N ASP A 19 -6.78 -2.71 11.59
CA ASP A 19 -7.84 -1.69 11.59
C ASP A 19 -8.19 -1.14 10.18
N VAL A 20 -7.22 -0.65 9.40
CA VAL A 20 -7.50 -0.15 8.02
C VAL A 20 -8.01 -1.27 7.09
N GLY A 21 -7.48 -2.49 7.24
CA GLY A 21 -7.95 -3.64 6.46
C GLY A 21 -9.39 -4.01 6.76
N MET A 22 -9.78 -3.98 8.03
CA MET A 22 -11.16 -4.21 8.48
C MET A 22 -12.11 -3.12 8.00
N ARG A 23 -11.66 -1.86 7.92
CA ARG A 23 -12.44 -0.76 7.32
C ARG A 23 -12.65 -0.92 5.80
N CYS A 24 -11.76 -1.64 5.10
CA CYS A 24 -11.95 -1.97 3.68
C CYS A 24 -13.04 -3.05 3.46
N VAL A 25 -13.29 -3.92 4.46
CA VAL A 25 -14.22 -5.06 4.34
C VAL A 25 -15.65 -4.64 3.97
N PRO A 26 -16.33 -3.72 4.69
CA PRO A 26 -17.70 -3.33 4.35
C PRO A 26 -17.80 -2.68 2.96
N LEU A 27 -16.74 -2.02 2.49
CA LEU A 27 -16.69 -1.40 1.16
C LEU A 27 -16.53 -2.44 0.04
N LEU A 28 -15.88 -3.56 0.32
CA LEU A 28 -15.60 -4.63 -0.65
C LEU A 28 -16.68 -5.72 -0.67
N ARG A 29 -17.25 -6.08 0.49
CA ARG A 29 -18.13 -7.25 0.67
C ARG A 29 -19.34 -7.28 -0.27
N PRO A 30 -19.99 -6.16 -0.61
CA PRO A 30 -21.11 -6.18 -1.55
C PRO A 30 -20.71 -6.63 -2.97
N ARG A 31 -19.44 -6.42 -3.35
CA ARG A 31 -18.94 -6.56 -4.73
C ARG A 31 -17.88 -7.65 -4.90
N ALA A 32 -17.25 -8.13 -3.83
CA ALA A 32 -16.14 -9.07 -3.89
C ALA A 32 -16.23 -10.17 -2.82
N ARG A 33 -15.61 -11.31 -3.10
CA ARG A 33 -15.24 -12.31 -2.09
C ARG A 33 -13.91 -11.90 -1.48
N ILE A 34 -13.85 -11.81 -0.16
CA ILE A 34 -12.68 -11.28 0.56
C ILE A 34 -11.97 -12.43 1.28
N PHE A 35 -10.66 -12.47 1.12
CA PHE A 35 -9.76 -13.35 1.83
C PHE A 35 -8.83 -12.47 2.67
N ALA A 36 -8.50 -12.87 3.89
CA ALA A 36 -7.53 -12.16 4.72
C ALA A 36 -6.42 -13.09 5.19
N LEU A 37 -5.17 -12.68 4.98
CA LEU A 37 -4.02 -13.35 5.60
C LEU A 37 -3.88 -12.88 7.05
N THR A 38 -3.79 -13.84 7.97
CA THR A 38 -3.46 -13.62 9.39
C THR A 38 -2.41 -14.63 9.84
N SER A 39 -1.41 -14.18 10.60
CA SER A 39 -0.46 -15.08 11.27
C SER A 39 -1.02 -15.68 12.56
N HIS A 40 -2.18 -15.19 13.04
CA HIS A 40 -2.78 -15.59 14.31
C HIS A 40 -4.08 -16.35 14.05
N ALA A 41 -4.09 -17.65 14.36
CA ALA A 41 -5.26 -18.51 14.17
C ALA A 41 -6.47 -18.06 15.02
N ALA A 42 -6.23 -17.50 16.21
CA ALA A 42 -7.27 -16.97 17.10
C ALA A 42 -8.13 -15.85 16.44
N ARG A 43 -7.61 -15.18 15.40
CA ARG A 43 -8.37 -14.14 14.68
C ARG A 43 -9.32 -14.70 13.60
N CYS A 44 -9.36 -16.02 13.39
CA CYS A 44 -10.18 -16.59 12.33
C CYS A 44 -11.67 -16.31 12.53
N ASP A 45 -12.17 -16.43 13.76
CA ASP A 45 -13.60 -16.27 14.04
C ASP A 45 -14.04 -14.80 13.92
N GLU A 46 -13.21 -13.87 14.41
CA GLU A 46 -13.36 -12.42 14.18
C GLU A 46 -13.49 -12.11 12.68
N LEU A 47 -12.60 -12.65 11.86
CA LEU A 47 -12.59 -12.42 10.40
C LEU A 47 -13.82 -13.06 9.72
N ARG A 48 -14.22 -14.27 10.12
CA ARG A 48 -15.42 -14.94 9.59
C ARG A 48 -16.68 -14.16 9.93
N ALA A 49 -16.80 -13.66 11.16
CA ALA A 49 -17.93 -12.83 11.59
C ALA A 49 -18.05 -11.55 10.74
N ALA A 50 -16.92 -10.97 10.34
CA ALA A 50 -16.89 -9.83 9.40
C ALA A 50 -17.24 -10.20 7.94
N GLY A 51 -17.43 -11.48 7.62
CA GLY A 51 -17.71 -11.98 6.28
C GLY A 51 -16.46 -12.15 5.41
N VAL A 52 -15.29 -12.31 6.04
CA VAL A 52 -13.99 -12.53 5.38
C VAL A 52 -13.57 -13.98 5.55
N MET A 53 -12.99 -14.59 4.52
CA MET A 53 -12.42 -15.93 4.65
C MET A 53 -10.97 -15.86 5.15
N PRO A 54 -10.67 -16.28 6.39
CA PRO A 54 -9.32 -16.21 6.93
C PRO A 54 -8.41 -17.25 6.29
N LEU A 55 -7.15 -16.88 6.10
CA LEU A 55 -6.06 -17.74 5.68
C LEU A 55 -4.94 -17.59 6.69
N VAL A 56 -4.66 -18.68 7.41
CA VAL A 56 -3.55 -18.71 8.36
C VAL A 56 -2.25 -18.84 7.58
N GLY A 57 -1.33 -17.91 7.79
CA GLY A 57 0.00 -17.90 7.19
C GLY A 57 0.82 -16.70 7.64
N ASP A 58 2.14 -16.85 7.59
CA ASP A 58 3.11 -15.87 8.07
C ASP A 58 4.00 -15.39 6.91
N LEU A 59 4.11 -14.07 6.77
CA LEU A 59 4.94 -13.43 5.75
C LEU A 59 6.44 -13.63 6.00
N ASP A 60 6.84 -13.91 7.24
CA ASP A 60 8.23 -14.25 7.58
C ASP A 60 8.55 -15.73 7.28
N ALA A 61 7.52 -16.59 7.18
CA ALA A 61 7.64 -18.00 6.83
C ALA A 61 7.02 -18.31 5.47
N ARG A 62 7.77 -18.05 4.38
CA ARG A 62 7.29 -18.19 2.98
C ARG A 62 6.58 -19.53 2.68
N GLY A 63 7.02 -20.63 3.29
CA GLY A 63 6.41 -21.96 3.12
C GLY A 63 4.92 -22.01 3.48
N SER A 64 4.48 -21.17 4.43
CA SER A 64 3.09 -21.06 4.86
C SER A 64 2.18 -20.33 3.84
N LEU A 65 2.77 -19.60 2.89
CA LEU A 65 2.03 -18.73 1.97
C LEU A 65 1.53 -19.45 0.71
N LYS A 66 1.83 -20.74 0.52
CA LYS A 66 1.52 -21.49 -0.71
C LYS A 66 0.05 -21.32 -1.17
N ARG A 67 -0.89 -21.25 -0.22
CA ARG A 67 -2.33 -21.07 -0.46
C ARG A 67 -2.71 -19.73 -1.11
N LEU A 68 -1.82 -18.73 -1.08
CA LEU A 68 -2.06 -17.42 -1.69
C LEU A 68 -1.82 -17.42 -3.21
N ALA A 69 -1.05 -18.39 -3.72
CA ALA A 69 -0.77 -18.49 -5.15
C ALA A 69 -2.09 -18.62 -5.94
N ARG A 70 -2.30 -17.73 -6.93
CA ARG A 70 -3.49 -17.71 -7.81
C ARG A 70 -4.84 -17.49 -7.13
N LEU A 71 -4.83 -17.17 -5.84
CA LEU A 71 -6.05 -17.07 -5.03
C LEU A 71 -6.92 -15.88 -5.43
N ALA A 72 -6.32 -14.69 -5.54
CA ALA A 72 -7.02 -13.45 -5.82
C ALA A 72 -6.28 -12.67 -6.91
N PRO A 73 -6.97 -12.17 -7.95
CA PRO A 73 -6.37 -11.29 -8.95
C PRO A 73 -6.05 -9.88 -8.39
N THR A 74 -6.61 -9.52 -7.24
CA THR A 74 -6.37 -8.22 -6.59
C THR A 74 -5.93 -8.42 -5.14
N VAL A 75 -4.88 -7.73 -4.74
CA VAL A 75 -4.27 -7.82 -3.41
C VAL A 75 -4.16 -6.43 -2.79
N LEU A 76 -4.69 -6.24 -1.58
CA LEU A 76 -4.37 -5.11 -0.71
C LEU A 76 -3.21 -5.53 0.20
N HIS A 77 -2.00 -5.04 -0.07
CA HIS A 77 -0.83 -5.30 0.76
C HIS A 77 -0.69 -4.19 1.80
N LEU A 78 -1.25 -4.45 2.98
CA LEU A 78 -1.31 -3.53 4.12
C LEU A 78 -0.36 -3.93 5.27
N ALA A 79 0.16 -5.15 5.23
CA ALA A 79 1.09 -5.66 6.23
C ALA A 79 2.37 -4.82 6.28
N PRO A 80 2.86 -4.46 7.48
CA PRO A 80 4.13 -3.76 7.62
C PRO A 80 5.32 -4.69 7.28
N PRO A 81 6.46 -4.12 6.84
CA PRO A 81 7.72 -4.84 6.77
C PRO A 81 8.08 -5.42 8.15
N GLN A 82 9.02 -6.37 8.17
CA GLN A 82 9.53 -6.89 9.43
C GLN A 82 10.26 -5.80 10.25
N LYS A 83 10.49 -6.05 11.54
CA LYS A 83 11.00 -5.05 12.49
C LYS A 83 12.46 -4.63 12.23
N SER A 84 13.29 -5.53 11.71
CA SER A 84 14.75 -5.34 11.57
C SER A 84 15.27 -5.50 10.14
N GLY A 85 16.50 -5.02 9.92
CA GLY A 85 17.17 -4.96 8.62
C GLY A 85 16.70 -3.79 7.75
N ASP A 86 17.37 -3.60 6.62
CA ASP A 86 17.08 -2.50 5.69
C ASP A 86 16.21 -2.92 4.49
N ASP A 87 16.13 -4.22 4.23
CA ASP A 87 15.30 -4.79 3.16
C ASP A 87 13.91 -5.21 3.64
N ASP A 88 12.89 -5.18 2.79
CA ASP A 88 11.59 -5.79 3.10
C ASP A 88 11.55 -7.25 2.62
N ARG A 89 11.65 -8.20 3.56
CA ARG A 89 11.60 -9.64 3.29
C ARG A 89 10.18 -10.16 3.14
N ARG A 90 9.21 -9.53 3.81
CA ARG A 90 7.79 -9.90 3.75
C ARG A 90 7.18 -9.61 2.38
N THR A 91 7.46 -8.42 1.83
CA THR A 91 7.08 -8.07 0.46
C THR A 91 7.75 -9.01 -0.54
N ARG A 92 9.04 -9.35 -0.33
CA ARG A 92 9.77 -10.32 -1.16
C ARG A 92 9.11 -11.69 -1.18
N ALA A 93 8.74 -12.21 0.00
CA ALA A 93 8.07 -13.50 0.15
C ALA A 93 6.69 -13.50 -0.53
N LEU A 94 5.90 -12.43 -0.35
CA LEU A 94 4.61 -12.28 -0.99
C LEU A 94 4.74 -12.26 -2.52
N LEU A 95 5.64 -11.44 -3.07
CA LEU A 95 5.89 -11.37 -4.51
C LEU A 95 6.37 -12.69 -5.10
N ALA A 96 7.23 -13.42 -4.38
CA ALA A 96 7.70 -14.72 -4.82
C ALA A 96 6.56 -15.74 -4.90
N THR A 97 5.63 -15.71 -3.95
CA THR A 97 4.43 -16.57 -3.93
C THR A 97 3.43 -16.19 -5.02
N LEU A 98 3.13 -14.90 -5.19
CA LEU A 98 2.22 -14.42 -6.22
C LEU A 98 2.78 -14.60 -7.64
N GLY A 99 4.10 -14.48 -7.82
CA GLY A 99 4.78 -14.62 -9.11
C GLY A 99 5.11 -16.08 -9.52
N ALA A 100 5.26 -17.00 -8.57
CA ALA A 100 5.46 -18.43 -8.87
C ALA A 100 4.28 -19.03 -9.66
N ALA A 101 3.08 -18.51 -9.43
CA ALA A 101 1.87 -18.84 -10.15
C ALA A 101 1.92 -18.63 -11.68
N GLY A 102 2.74 -17.66 -12.15
CA GLY A 102 2.91 -17.34 -13.56
C GLY A 102 4.03 -18.12 -14.25
N ARG A 103 5.05 -18.57 -13.50
CA ARG A 103 6.21 -19.31 -14.04
C ARG A 103 5.87 -20.75 -14.44
N MET A 104 4.91 -21.40 -13.78
CA MET A 104 4.46 -22.74 -14.18
C MET A 104 3.90 -22.78 -15.61
N ASN A 105 3.20 -21.72 -16.05
CA ASN A 105 2.68 -21.63 -17.41
C ASN A 105 3.79 -21.35 -18.45
N ALA A 106 4.81 -20.59 -18.10
CA ALA A 106 5.92 -20.25 -19.00
C ALA A 106 6.96 -21.38 -19.17
N CYS A 107 7.03 -22.33 -18.23
CA CYS A 107 7.84 -23.55 -18.39
C CYS A 107 7.13 -24.56 -19.30
N ALA A 108 5.82 -24.76 -19.10
CA ALA A 108 4.99 -25.62 -19.95
C ALA A 108 4.96 -25.12 -21.43
N ALA A 109 4.90 -23.81 -21.66
CA ALA A 109 4.95 -23.23 -23.01
C ALA A 109 6.34 -23.26 -23.67
N ARG A 110 7.42 -23.62 -22.94
CA ARG A 110 8.79 -23.74 -23.46
C ARG A 110 9.19 -25.18 -23.80
N SER A 111 8.31 -26.15 -23.56
CA SER A 111 8.60 -27.59 -23.74
C SER A 111 8.36 -28.13 -25.16
N SER A 112 8.08 -27.28 -26.16
CA SER A 112 7.85 -27.73 -27.55
C SER A 112 8.91 -27.18 -28.51
N VAL A 113 10.19 -27.44 -28.22
CA VAL A 113 11.23 -27.38 -29.24
C VAL A 113 11.53 -28.82 -29.64
N ALA A 114 11.02 -29.24 -30.78
CA ALA A 114 11.40 -30.52 -31.37
C ALA A 114 12.91 -30.52 -31.66
N PRO A 115 13.63 -31.65 -31.49
CA PRO A 115 15.03 -31.72 -31.83
C PRO A 115 15.20 -31.51 -33.35
N ILE A 116 16.06 -30.57 -33.72
CA ILE A 116 16.44 -30.32 -35.11
C ILE A 116 17.19 -31.55 -35.61
N ALA A 117 16.55 -32.29 -36.54
CA ALA A 117 17.20 -33.36 -37.28
C ALA A 117 18.27 -32.77 -38.22
N ARG A 118 19.40 -33.47 -38.32
CA ARG A 118 20.57 -33.15 -39.15
C ARG A 118 20.18 -32.90 -40.61
N LEU A 119 20.51 -31.70 -41.14
CA LEU A 119 20.50 -31.44 -42.58
C LEU A 119 21.66 -32.17 -43.28
N ARG A 120 21.34 -33.03 -44.25
CA ARG A 120 22.24 -33.35 -45.37
C ARG A 120 21.99 -32.34 -46.49
N ARG A 121 23.09 -31.85 -47.08
CA ARG A 121 23.13 -30.93 -48.22
C ARG A 121 22.57 -31.56 -49.50
N ALA A 122 21.85 -30.77 -50.28
CA ALA A 122 21.92 -30.77 -51.74
C ALA A 122 21.59 -29.36 -52.27
N ARG A 123 22.39 -28.90 -53.24
CA ARG A 123 22.27 -27.61 -53.95
C ARG A 123 21.40 -27.78 -55.20
N ALA A 124 20.62 -26.76 -55.56
CA ALA A 124 20.32 -26.26 -56.93
C ALA A 124 19.17 -25.23 -56.82
N SER A 125 19.43 -23.92 -56.92
CA SER A 125 19.31 -23.05 -58.12
C SER A 125 17.87 -22.73 -58.54
N GLY A 126 17.48 -21.46 -58.39
CA GLY A 126 16.28 -20.84 -58.97
C GLY A 126 15.97 -19.50 -58.30
N ARG A 127 16.17 -18.38 -59.03
CA ARG A 127 15.76 -17.03 -58.64
C ARG A 127 14.25 -16.88 -58.92
N ASP A 128 13.52 -16.15 -58.07
CA ASP A 128 12.83 -14.91 -58.46
C ASP A 128 12.03 -14.27 -57.30
N ALA A 129 12.06 -12.94 -57.30
CA ALA A 129 11.11 -11.92 -56.82
C ALA A 129 10.65 -11.80 -55.34
N GLU A 130 11.04 -10.66 -54.76
CA GLU A 130 10.35 -9.71 -53.86
C GLU A 130 9.12 -10.14 -53.01
N THR A 131 9.24 -9.96 -51.69
CA THR A 131 8.59 -8.85 -50.93
C THR A 131 9.32 -8.67 -49.59
N PRO A 132 9.64 -7.44 -49.12
CA PRO A 132 10.08 -7.23 -47.75
C PRO A 132 8.82 -7.11 -46.87
N ASP A 133 8.38 -8.23 -46.30
CA ASP A 133 7.31 -8.19 -45.31
C ASP A 133 7.84 -7.58 -43.99
N ILE A 134 7.43 -6.35 -43.70
CA ILE A 134 7.78 -5.59 -42.49
C ILE A 134 7.11 -6.18 -41.24
N VAL A 135 6.18 -7.13 -41.40
CA VAL A 135 5.44 -7.72 -40.28
C VAL A 135 5.67 -9.23 -40.28
N PRO A 136 6.38 -9.80 -39.29
CA PRO A 136 6.40 -11.25 -39.16
C PRO A 136 4.99 -11.70 -38.73
N ASP A 137 4.21 -12.19 -39.69
CA ASP A 137 2.99 -12.95 -39.48
C ASP A 137 3.36 -14.30 -38.84
N GLY A 138 3.52 -14.21 -37.52
CA GLY A 138 3.79 -15.31 -36.63
C GLY A 138 3.00 -15.08 -35.35
N VAL A 139 1.67 -15.02 -35.46
CA VAL A 139 0.78 -15.15 -34.29
C VAL A 139 0.97 -16.57 -33.75
N ARG A 140 2.04 -16.76 -32.98
CA ARG A 140 2.04 -17.71 -31.88
C ARG A 140 0.85 -17.29 -31.04
N ARG A 141 -0.23 -18.08 -31.09
CA ARG A 141 -1.25 -18.10 -30.06
C ARG A 141 -0.56 -18.48 -28.75
N THR A 142 0.08 -17.51 -28.12
CA THR A 142 0.63 -17.61 -26.78
C THR A 142 -0.56 -17.90 -25.89
N GLY A 143 -0.56 -19.08 -25.26
CA GLY A 143 -1.66 -19.51 -24.39
C GLY A 143 -2.07 -18.37 -23.46
N ALA A 144 -3.37 -18.04 -23.45
CA ALA A 144 -3.95 -16.85 -22.83
C ALA A 144 -3.14 -16.31 -21.65
N SER A 145 -2.33 -15.25 -21.89
CA SER A 145 -1.57 -14.62 -20.83
C SER A 145 -2.57 -14.00 -19.86
N ARG A 146 -2.80 -14.63 -18.70
CA ARG A 146 -3.69 -14.10 -17.67
C ARG A 146 -3.16 -12.74 -17.22
N ALA A 147 -4.07 -11.78 -17.09
CA ALA A 147 -3.76 -10.45 -16.58
C ALA A 147 -2.95 -10.51 -15.28
N PRO A 148 -1.97 -9.62 -15.10
CA PRO A 148 -1.11 -9.59 -13.91
C PRO A 148 -1.95 -9.35 -12.64
N VAL A 149 -1.48 -9.91 -11.51
CA VAL A 149 -2.11 -9.66 -10.20
C VAL A 149 -1.99 -8.17 -9.87
N ARG A 150 -3.11 -7.49 -9.63
CA ARG A 150 -3.16 -6.10 -9.20
C ARG A 150 -2.80 -6.02 -7.71
N ILE A 151 -1.86 -5.16 -7.36
CA ILE A 151 -1.45 -4.95 -5.96
C ILE A 151 -1.65 -3.48 -5.60
N VAL A 152 -2.34 -3.21 -4.51
CA VAL A 152 -2.31 -1.90 -3.85
C VAL A 152 -1.41 -2.01 -2.64
N TYR A 153 -0.33 -1.24 -2.63
CA TYR A 153 0.63 -1.25 -1.54
C TYR A 153 0.45 -0.05 -0.62
N ALA A 154 0.24 -0.31 0.67
CA ALA A 154 0.24 0.71 1.72
C ALA A 154 1.68 1.06 2.11
N SER A 155 2.21 2.10 1.48
CA SER A 155 3.49 2.72 1.82
C SER A 155 3.31 3.81 2.89
N THR A 156 4.38 4.55 3.20
CA THR A 156 4.34 5.71 4.09
C THR A 156 4.97 6.92 3.40
N THR A 157 4.61 8.13 3.82
CA THR A 157 5.25 9.38 3.38
C THR A 157 6.62 9.58 4.02
N GLY A 158 6.94 8.84 5.09
CA GLY A 158 8.29 8.79 5.67
C GLY A 158 9.39 8.35 4.69
N VAL A 159 9.03 7.77 3.54
CA VAL A 159 9.96 7.43 2.45
C VAL A 159 10.70 8.64 1.88
N TYR A 160 10.16 9.85 2.07
CA TYR A 160 10.80 11.08 1.61
C TYR A 160 11.85 11.63 2.59
N GLY A 161 11.85 11.17 3.85
CA GLY A 161 12.65 11.79 4.91
C GLY A 161 12.25 13.24 5.15
N ASP A 162 13.14 14.00 5.77
CA ASP A 162 12.93 15.43 5.98
C ASP A 162 12.99 16.20 4.65
N CYS A 163 12.02 17.09 4.45
CA CYS A 163 11.93 17.98 3.30
C CYS A 163 11.91 19.46 3.73
N GLY A 164 12.25 19.77 4.98
CA GLY A 164 12.30 21.15 5.48
C GLY A 164 10.96 21.87 5.39
N GLY A 165 9.85 21.15 5.52
CA GLY A 165 8.50 21.74 5.43
C GLY A 165 8.05 22.08 4.00
N ALA A 166 8.82 21.71 2.97
CA ALA A 166 8.46 21.95 1.58
C ALA A 166 7.17 21.21 1.17
N TRP A 167 6.42 21.81 0.26
CA TRP A 167 5.36 21.14 -0.49
C TRP A 167 5.96 20.19 -1.52
N ILE A 168 5.58 18.91 -1.45
CA ILE A 168 6.07 17.86 -2.35
C ILE A 168 4.92 17.11 -2.99
N ASP A 169 5.10 16.75 -4.26
CA ASP A 169 4.22 15.85 -5.00
C ASP A 169 4.79 14.42 -5.02
N GLU A 170 4.08 13.49 -5.67
CA GLU A 170 4.48 12.09 -5.72
C GLU A 170 5.66 11.78 -6.64
N THR A 171 6.15 12.77 -7.40
CA THR A 171 7.33 12.65 -8.26
C THR A 171 8.63 12.84 -7.49
N ARG A 172 8.58 13.44 -6.29
CA ARG A 172 9.73 13.56 -5.39
C ARG A 172 10.41 12.20 -5.16
N ALA A 173 11.73 12.17 -5.31
CA ALA A 173 12.51 10.96 -5.09
C ALA A 173 12.52 10.58 -3.59
N PRO A 174 12.31 9.30 -3.23
CA PRO A 174 12.45 8.83 -1.85
C PRO A 174 13.87 9.05 -1.31
N ARG A 175 13.98 9.63 -0.11
CA ARG A 175 15.22 9.85 0.66
C ARG A 175 15.00 9.48 2.14
N PRO A 176 14.82 8.19 2.45
CA PRO A 176 14.45 7.76 3.80
C PRO A 176 15.58 7.98 4.80
N ALA A 177 15.30 8.66 5.92
CA ALA A 177 16.27 8.86 7.01
C ALA A 177 16.23 7.71 8.04
N ASN A 178 15.03 7.26 8.42
CA ASN A 178 14.85 6.23 9.44
C ASN A 178 14.79 4.79 8.88
N ALA A 179 15.14 3.80 9.72
CA ALA A 179 15.20 2.39 9.33
C ALA A 179 13.86 1.83 8.81
N ARG A 180 12.73 2.26 9.38
CA ARG A 180 11.39 1.83 8.94
C ARG A 180 11.09 2.32 7.52
N ALA A 181 11.44 3.56 7.21
CA ALA A 181 11.29 4.15 5.89
C ALA A 181 12.21 3.47 4.87
N LYS A 182 13.45 3.12 5.24
CA LYS A 182 14.37 2.35 4.37
C LYS A 182 13.74 1.02 3.93
N ARG A 183 13.17 0.24 4.87
CA ARG A 183 12.42 -0.99 4.55
C ARG A 183 11.25 -0.72 3.61
N ARG A 184 10.51 0.37 3.82
CA ARG A 184 9.40 0.73 2.95
C ARG A 184 9.84 1.09 1.54
N VAL A 185 10.97 1.79 1.39
CA VAL A 185 11.59 2.05 0.09
C VAL A 185 12.07 0.76 -0.58
N SER A 186 12.65 -0.18 0.18
CA SER A 186 12.98 -1.51 -0.35
C SER A 186 11.74 -2.22 -0.92
N ALA A 187 10.62 -2.21 -0.20
CA ALA A 187 9.36 -2.76 -0.67
C ALA A 187 8.84 -2.09 -1.96
N GLU A 188 8.81 -0.75 -2.00
CA GLU A 188 8.43 0.00 -3.20
C GLU A 188 9.30 -0.37 -4.40
N ARG A 189 10.62 -0.47 -4.22
CA ARG A 189 11.57 -0.86 -5.28
C ARG A 189 11.29 -2.28 -5.78
N GLN A 190 11.07 -3.24 -4.89
CA GLN A 190 10.75 -4.62 -5.25
C GLN A 190 9.44 -4.72 -6.05
N LEU A 191 8.41 -4.00 -5.61
CA LEU A 191 7.10 -3.94 -6.28
C LEU A 191 7.18 -3.26 -7.66
N ARG A 192 7.93 -2.16 -7.77
CA ARG A 192 8.17 -1.47 -9.05
C ARG A 192 8.92 -2.36 -10.03
N ARG A 193 9.98 -3.05 -9.59
CA ARG A 193 10.71 -4.04 -10.41
C ARG A 193 9.81 -5.20 -10.85
N ALA A 194 8.97 -5.71 -9.97
CA ALA A 194 8.01 -6.75 -10.33
C ALA A 194 6.95 -6.26 -11.33
N THR A 195 6.54 -5.00 -11.22
CA THR A 195 5.62 -4.35 -12.17
C THR A 195 6.27 -4.14 -13.54
N ALA A 196 7.51 -3.65 -13.58
CA ALA A 196 8.27 -3.48 -14.82
C ALA A 196 8.49 -4.81 -15.57
N ARG A 197 8.61 -5.93 -14.85
CA ARG A 197 8.68 -7.29 -15.43
C ARG A 197 7.32 -7.88 -15.82
N GLY A 198 6.22 -7.13 -15.70
CA GLY A 198 4.87 -7.62 -15.97
C GLY A 198 4.37 -8.72 -15.03
N SER A 199 5.07 -8.98 -13.91
CA SER A 199 4.70 -10.07 -12.98
C SER A 199 3.48 -9.70 -12.12
N VAL A 200 3.33 -8.42 -11.82
CA VAL A 200 2.24 -7.82 -11.05
C VAL A 200 1.91 -6.44 -11.61
N ALA A 201 0.78 -5.86 -11.26
CA ALA A 201 0.40 -4.50 -11.58
C ALA A 201 0.22 -3.71 -10.28
N THR A 202 1.26 -3.03 -9.81
CA THR A 202 1.23 -2.38 -8.48
C THR A 202 0.87 -0.90 -8.56
N SER A 203 -0.05 -0.44 -7.72
CA SER A 203 -0.25 0.97 -7.33
C SER A 203 0.23 1.18 -5.89
N ILE A 204 0.83 2.32 -5.59
CA ILE A 204 1.40 2.64 -4.27
C ILE A 204 0.62 3.80 -3.64
N ALA A 205 0.06 3.59 -2.45
CA ALA A 205 -0.47 4.66 -1.62
C ALA A 205 0.59 5.04 -0.58
N ARG A 206 1.13 6.27 -0.64
CA ARG A 206 2.01 6.81 0.40
C ARG A 206 1.13 7.49 1.45
N ILE A 207 1.10 6.88 2.64
CA ILE A 207 0.15 7.22 3.70
C ILE A 207 0.88 8.02 4.80
N PRO A 208 0.37 9.18 5.20
CA PRO A 208 0.91 9.96 6.32
C PRO A 208 0.36 9.46 7.66
N GLY A 209 0.23 10.33 8.67
CA GLY A 209 -0.39 9.99 9.94
C GLY A 209 -1.86 9.59 9.75
N ILE A 210 -2.28 8.48 10.37
CA ILE A 210 -3.67 8.01 10.26
C ILE A 210 -4.40 8.38 11.53
N TYR A 211 -5.47 9.16 11.41
CA TYR A 211 -6.36 9.48 12.53
C TYR A 211 -7.73 8.83 12.35
N ALA A 212 -8.37 8.60 13.48
CA ALA A 212 -9.72 8.10 13.67
C ALA A 212 -10.00 8.20 15.16
N ARG A 213 -11.25 8.03 15.59
CA ARG A 213 -11.62 8.12 17.02
C ARG A 213 -10.73 7.25 17.93
N ASN A 214 -10.40 6.04 17.50
CA ASN A 214 -9.54 5.09 18.23
C ASN A 214 -8.03 5.28 17.98
N ARG A 215 -7.61 6.34 17.27
CA ARG A 215 -6.22 6.62 16.89
C ARG A 215 -5.77 8.03 17.27
N LEU A 216 -6.63 8.80 17.93
CA LEU A 216 -6.27 10.12 18.43
C LEU A 216 -5.21 10.00 19.54
N PRO A 217 -4.30 10.97 19.67
CA PRO A 217 -3.23 10.96 20.67
C PRO A 217 -3.72 11.30 22.10
N LEU A 218 -4.93 10.90 22.49
CA LEU A 218 -5.54 11.25 23.79
C LEU A 218 -4.66 10.80 24.97
N ALA A 219 -4.21 9.53 24.95
CA ALA A 219 -3.33 9.01 26.00
C ALA A 219 -1.98 9.74 26.08
N ARG A 220 -1.51 10.37 24.99
CA ARG A 220 -0.29 11.18 24.99
C ARG A 220 -0.54 12.54 25.64
N LEU A 221 -1.70 13.15 25.34
CA LEU A 221 -2.13 14.42 25.92
C LEU A 221 -2.39 14.28 27.43
N GLU A 222 -3.06 13.21 27.85
CA GLU A 222 -3.31 12.91 29.27
C GLU A 222 -2.02 12.75 30.08
N ARG A 223 -0.97 12.19 29.47
CA ARG A 223 0.37 12.10 30.09
C ARG A 223 1.18 13.39 30.03
N GLY A 224 0.66 14.47 29.44
CA GLY A 224 1.37 15.73 29.27
C GLY A 224 2.64 15.60 28.43
N THR A 225 2.70 14.66 27.48
CA THR A 225 3.91 14.48 26.67
C THR A 225 4.19 15.73 25.85
N PRO A 226 5.38 16.36 25.97
CA PRO A 226 5.65 17.64 25.33
C PRO A 226 5.53 17.63 23.81
N ALA A 227 5.30 18.81 23.26
CA ALA A 227 5.38 19.13 21.84
C ALA A 227 6.42 20.23 21.62
N LEU A 228 6.93 20.35 20.39
CA LEU A 228 7.93 21.37 20.08
C LEU A 228 7.32 22.79 20.14
N VAL A 229 8.16 23.77 20.47
CA VAL A 229 7.89 25.20 20.25
C VAL A 229 7.79 25.49 18.75
N ASP A 230 7.03 26.52 18.37
CA ASP A 230 6.68 26.80 16.98
C ASP A 230 7.88 26.92 16.03
N ALA A 231 8.98 27.53 16.50
CA ALA A 231 10.21 27.72 15.75
C ALA A 231 10.92 26.39 15.39
N ASP A 232 10.78 25.38 16.25
CA ASP A 232 11.38 24.06 16.07
C ASP A 232 10.41 23.03 15.46
N ASP A 233 9.12 23.35 15.42
CA ASP A 233 8.05 22.41 15.10
C ASP A 233 8.04 22.04 13.61
N VAL A 234 7.41 20.90 13.31
CA VAL A 234 7.42 20.28 11.98
C VAL A 234 6.01 20.14 11.43
N TYR A 235 5.84 20.44 10.15
CA TYR A 235 4.63 20.07 9.41
C TYR A 235 4.36 18.56 9.45
N THR A 236 3.12 18.23 9.83
CA THR A 236 2.57 16.88 9.79
C THR A 236 1.42 16.82 8.77
N ASN A 237 1.15 15.62 8.27
CA ASN A 237 0.09 15.36 7.30
C ASN A 237 -0.76 14.21 7.83
N HIS A 238 -2.02 14.18 7.43
CA HIS A 238 -2.99 13.29 8.03
C HIS A 238 -3.92 12.67 6.99
N ILE A 239 -4.57 11.57 7.38
CA ILE A 239 -5.70 11.01 6.64
C ILE A 239 -6.61 10.26 7.60
N HIS A 240 -7.92 10.44 7.46
CA HIS A 240 -8.86 9.67 8.26
C HIS A 240 -8.86 8.19 7.84
N ALA A 241 -8.97 7.27 8.80
CA ALA A 241 -8.87 5.83 8.54
C ALA A 241 -9.95 5.29 7.57
N ASP A 242 -11.17 5.83 7.60
CA ASP A 242 -12.24 5.43 6.68
C ASP A 242 -12.03 5.99 5.26
N ASP A 243 -11.53 7.22 5.15
CA ASP A 243 -11.16 7.78 3.85
C ASP A 243 -10.00 6.99 3.26
N LEU A 244 -8.99 6.67 4.05
CA LEU A 244 -7.91 5.79 3.63
C LEU A 244 -8.42 4.43 3.12
N ALA A 245 -9.37 3.80 3.81
CA ALA A 245 -9.96 2.54 3.36
C ALA A 245 -10.68 2.71 2.01
N ALA A 246 -11.45 3.79 1.82
CA ALA A 246 -12.10 4.10 0.55
C ALA A 246 -11.08 4.31 -0.58
N ILE A 247 -9.97 5.00 -0.31
CA ILE A 247 -8.88 5.23 -1.26
C ILE A 247 -8.24 3.90 -1.69
N LEU A 248 -7.95 3.01 -0.74
CA LEU A 248 -7.33 1.71 -1.04
C LEU A 248 -8.24 0.83 -1.91
N VAL A 249 -9.55 0.83 -1.63
CA VAL A 249 -10.55 0.11 -2.43
C VAL A 249 -10.69 0.73 -3.83
N ARG A 250 -10.63 2.06 -3.94
CA ARG A 250 -10.64 2.78 -5.22
C ARG A 250 -9.38 2.47 -6.04
N LEU A 251 -8.21 2.44 -5.42
CA LEU A 251 -6.94 2.03 -6.06
C LEU A 251 -7.00 0.59 -6.58
N ALA A 252 -7.63 -0.32 -5.84
CA ALA A 252 -7.73 -1.72 -6.23
C ALA A 252 -8.42 -1.90 -7.59
N THR A 253 -9.34 -0.99 -7.92
CA THR A 253 -10.17 -1.03 -9.13
C THR A 253 -9.71 -0.04 -10.21
N HIS A 254 -9.31 1.17 -9.84
CA HIS A 254 -9.02 2.28 -10.77
C HIS A 254 -7.54 2.71 -10.76
N GLY A 255 -6.73 2.19 -9.84
CA GLY A 255 -5.32 2.52 -9.72
C GLY A 255 -4.54 2.17 -10.98
N ARG A 256 -3.69 3.10 -11.44
CA ARG A 256 -2.81 2.88 -12.58
C ARG A 256 -1.53 2.16 -12.12
N PRO A 257 -1.07 1.13 -12.86
CA PRO A 257 0.16 0.41 -12.49
C PRO A 257 1.38 1.34 -12.49
N ALA A 258 2.35 1.02 -11.65
CA ALA A 258 3.57 1.78 -11.39
C ALA A 258 3.36 3.22 -10.87
N ARG A 259 2.12 3.62 -10.52
CA ARG A 259 1.83 4.93 -9.96
C ARG A 259 1.88 4.96 -8.44
N ALA A 260 2.37 6.07 -7.91
CA ALA A 260 2.29 6.43 -6.51
C ALA A 260 1.35 7.64 -6.35
N LEU A 261 0.57 7.63 -5.28
CA LEU A 261 -0.28 8.75 -4.84
C LEU A 261 -0.07 9.05 -3.36
N HIS A 262 -0.29 10.30 -2.95
CA HIS A 262 -0.44 10.67 -1.54
C HIS A 262 -1.87 10.41 -1.08
N ALA A 263 -2.03 9.56 -0.08
CA ALA A 263 -3.33 9.35 0.58
C ALA A 263 -3.41 10.29 1.79
N SER A 264 -3.47 11.60 1.52
CA SER A 264 -3.50 12.67 2.54
C SER A 264 -4.78 13.49 2.40
N ASP A 265 -5.28 13.96 3.53
CA ASP A 265 -6.29 15.01 3.60
C ASP A 265 -5.69 16.38 3.21
N ASP A 266 -6.49 17.44 3.31
CA ASP A 266 -6.14 18.82 2.97
C ASP A 266 -5.61 19.62 4.17
N SER A 267 -5.44 18.98 5.33
CA SER A 267 -4.91 19.66 6.50
C SER A 267 -3.45 20.06 6.29
N SER A 268 -3.12 21.27 6.74
CA SER A 268 -1.77 21.78 6.77
C SER A 268 -1.48 22.28 8.18
N LEU A 269 -1.02 21.38 9.04
CA LEU A 269 -0.79 21.64 10.46
C LEU A 269 0.66 21.34 10.81
N LYS A 270 1.24 22.14 11.70
CA LYS A 270 2.40 21.72 12.49
C LYS A 270 1.98 20.67 13.51
N MET A 271 2.93 19.87 13.98
CA MET A 271 2.64 18.76 14.90
C MET A 271 2.04 19.27 16.22
N GLY A 272 2.53 20.40 16.69
CA GLY A 272 2.01 21.13 17.82
C GLY A 272 0.56 21.54 17.67
N GLU A 273 0.21 22.17 16.55
CA GLU A 273 -1.16 22.62 16.25
C GLU A 273 -2.13 21.44 16.18
N TYR A 274 -1.68 20.31 15.62
CA TYR A 274 -2.48 19.08 15.62
C TYR A 274 -2.80 18.59 17.04
N PHE A 275 -1.83 18.63 17.95
CA PHE A 275 -2.07 18.23 19.34
C PHE A 275 -2.98 19.21 20.08
N ASP A 276 -2.83 20.51 19.84
CA ASP A 276 -3.71 21.53 20.42
C ASP A 276 -5.15 21.35 19.94
N ALA A 277 -5.36 21.15 18.64
CA ALA A 277 -6.70 20.93 18.08
C ALA A 277 -7.39 19.70 18.69
N VAL A 278 -6.64 18.61 18.92
CA VAL A 278 -7.18 17.43 19.59
C VAL A 278 -7.45 17.69 21.07
N ALA A 279 -6.56 18.39 21.78
CA ALA A 279 -6.75 18.73 23.18
C ALA A 279 -8.02 19.59 23.38
N ASP A 280 -8.16 20.65 22.59
CA ASP A 280 -9.31 21.56 22.62
C ASP A 280 -10.62 20.83 22.32
N ALA A 281 -10.64 19.98 21.28
CA ALA A 281 -11.83 19.23 20.89
C ALA A 281 -12.29 18.21 21.94
N PHE A 282 -11.43 17.81 22.87
CA PHE A 282 -11.72 16.80 23.89
C PHE A 282 -11.72 17.34 25.32
N GLY A 283 -11.48 18.65 25.51
CA GLY A 283 -11.42 19.30 26.81
C GLY A 283 -10.20 18.89 27.64
N LEU A 284 -9.08 18.59 27.00
CA LEU A 284 -7.82 18.21 27.65
C LEU A 284 -6.85 19.40 27.71
N ALA A 285 -5.87 19.34 28.61
CA ALA A 285 -4.79 20.30 28.65
C ALA A 285 -3.93 20.21 27.38
N ARG A 286 -3.58 21.36 26.80
CA ARG A 286 -2.61 21.44 25.71
C ARG A 286 -1.23 20.95 26.18
N PRO A 287 -0.46 20.28 25.32
CA PRO A 287 0.85 19.77 25.71
C PRO A 287 1.83 20.91 26.02
N PRO A 288 2.74 20.73 26.99
CA PRO A 288 3.80 21.70 27.25
C PRO A 288 4.72 21.85 26.02
N ARG A 289 5.26 23.05 25.84
CA ARG A 289 6.11 23.41 24.70
C ARG A 289 7.58 23.40 25.11
N ILE A 290 8.40 22.69 24.36
CA ILE A 290 9.85 22.57 24.60
C ILE A 290 10.66 22.79 23.33
N THR A 291 11.93 23.18 23.48
CA THR A 291 12.86 23.30 22.34
C THR A 291 13.26 21.93 21.80
N ARG A 292 13.85 21.91 20.61
CA ARG A 292 14.40 20.70 20.00
C ARG A 292 15.48 20.06 20.87
N GLU A 293 16.35 20.87 21.47
CA GLU A 293 17.42 20.39 22.37
C GLU A 293 16.83 19.71 23.62
N GLN A 294 15.82 20.31 24.23
CA GLN A 294 15.11 19.71 25.36
C GLN A 294 14.40 18.41 24.96
N ALA A 295 13.78 18.38 23.78
CA ALA A 295 13.12 17.19 23.26
C ALA A 295 14.11 16.03 23.07
N GLU A 296 15.34 16.30 22.63
CA GLU A 296 16.40 15.29 22.47
C GLU A 296 16.81 14.63 23.79
N GLN A 297 16.64 15.33 24.91
CA GLN A 297 16.97 14.84 26.25
C GLN A 297 15.79 14.11 26.92
N GLN A 298 14.55 14.52 26.63
CA GLN A 298 13.36 14.12 27.38
C GLN A 298 12.43 13.15 26.64
N ILE A 299 12.50 13.11 25.29
CA ILE A 299 11.58 12.35 24.46
C ILE A 299 12.25 11.08 23.95
N ASP A 300 11.52 9.97 24.04
CA ASP A 300 11.93 8.68 23.48
C ASP A 300 12.40 8.80 22.01
N PRO A 301 13.52 8.15 21.63
CA PRO A 301 14.10 8.27 20.28
C PRO A 301 13.13 7.94 19.13
N MET A 302 12.18 7.04 19.34
CA MET A 302 11.19 6.68 18.32
C MET A 302 10.19 7.82 18.11
N LEU A 303 9.71 8.45 19.18
CA LEU A 303 8.83 9.62 19.09
C LEU A 303 9.57 10.82 18.46
N LEU A 304 10.81 11.06 18.90
CA LEU A 304 11.65 12.13 18.37
C LEU A 304 11.91 11.97 16.86
N SER A 305 11.97 10.74 16.34
CA SER A 305 12.15 10.49 14.91
C SER A 305 11.04 11.12 14.04
N PHE A 306 9.82 11.25 14.56
CA PHE A 306 8.74 11.94 13.86
C PHE A 306 8.88 13.46 13.89
N MET A 307 9.48 14.01 14.95
CA MET A 307 9.73 15.44 15.14
C MET A 307 10.95 15.96 14.35
N ARG A 308 11.70 15.07 13.70
CA ARG A 308 12.87 15.39 12.88
C ARG A 308 12.58 15.49 11.38
N GLU A 309 11.38 15.13 10.93
CA GLU A 309 11.09 15.06 9.51
C GLU A 309 9.84 15.88 9.15
N SER A 310 10.04 17.03 8.49
CA SER A 310 9.00 17.96 8.08
C SER A 310 8.73 17.94 6.58
N ARG A 311 7.46 17.80 6.19
CA ARG A 311 7.04 17.87 4.78
C ARG A 311 5.57 18.24 4.67
N ARG A 312 5.14 18.77 3.53
CA ARG A 312 3.73 19.06 3.21
C ARG A 312 3.37 18.35 1.90
N LEU A 313 2.23 17.67 1.84
CA LEU A 313 1.92 16.77 0.74
C LEU A 313 0.88 17.37 -0.20
N VAL A 314 1.22 17.46 -1.48
CA VAL A 314 0.23 17.73 -2.54
C VAL A 314 -0.55 16.45 -2.82
N ASN A 315 -1.88 16.48 -2.71
CA ASN A 315 -2.76 15.32 -2.94
C ASN A 315 -3.54 15.41 -4.28
N ARG A 316 -3.04 16.18 -5.25
CA ARG A 316 -3.72 16.44 -6.53
C ARG A 316 -4.09 15.14 -7.26
N ARG A 317 -3.19 14.16 -7.33
CA ARG A 317 -3.48 12.86 -7.99
C ARG A 317 -4.63 12.10 -7.35
N LEU A 318 -4.78 12.20 -6.03
CA LEU A 318 -5.87 11.57 -5.30
C LEU A 318 -7.23 12.11 -5.78
N LYS A 319 -7.32 13.43 -5.94
CA LYS A 319 -8.55 14.14 -6.32
C LYS A 319 -8.81 14.09 -7.82
N GLU A 320 -7.80 14.28 -8.66
CA GLU A 320 -7.96 14.38 -10.10
C GLU A 320 -7.90 13.02 -10.81
N GLU A 321 -6.88 12.20 -10.52
CA GLU A 321 -6.73 10.89 -11.17
C GLU A 321 -7.69 9.85 -10.58
N LEU A 322 -7.83 9.81 -9.25
CA LEU A 322 -8.65 8.79 -8.58
C LEU A 322 -10.11 9.23 -8.35
N ARG A 323 -10.39 10.54 -8.51
CA ARG A 323 -11.69 11.18 -8.29
C ARG A 323 -12.27 10.89 -6.90
N VAL A 324 -11.41 10.84 -5.89
CA VAL A 324 -11.83 10.65 -4.51
C VAL A 324 -12.37 11.97 -3.95
N ARG A 325 -13.52 11.87 -3.29
CA ARG A 325 -14.03 12.92 -2.39
C ARG A 325 -13.86 12.42 -0.97
N LEU A 326 -13.14 13.17 -0.15
CA LEU A 326 -12.89 12.84 1.25
C LEU A 326 -14.15 13.13 2.06
N ARG A 327 -14.52 12.21 2.96
CA ARG A 327 -15.54 12.45 3.98
C ARG A 327 -15.04 13.49 4.99
N TYR A 328 -13.77 13.42 5.35
CA TYR A 328 -13.11 14.41 6.19
C TYR A 328 -11.98 15.08 5.40
N PRO A 329 -12.27 16.20 4.71
CA PRO A 329 -11.26 16.98 4.00
C PRO A 329 -10.15 17.49 4.91
N SER A 330 -10.43 17.70 6.20
CA SER A 330 -9.45 18.09 7.21
C SER A 330 -9.61 17.32 8.52
N VAL A 331 -8.57 17.35 9.35
CA VAL A 331 -8.62 16.91 10.75
C VAL A 331 -9.73 17.63 11.52
N GLU A 332 -9.89 18.94 11.32
CA GLU A 332 -10.90 19.75 12.02
C GLU A 332 -12.33 19.28 11.70
N ASP A 333 -12.62 18.93 10.45
CA ASP A 333 -13.95 18.42 10.07
C ASP A 333 -14.31 17.16 10.86
N PHE A 334 -13.33 16.28 11.05
CA PHE A 334 -13.51 15.10 11.88
C PHE A 334 -13.66 15.46 13.36
N LEU A 335 -12.83 16.38 13.89
CA LEU A 335 -12.88 16.75 15.30
C LEU A 335 -14.23 17.40 15.67
N ARG A 336 -14.78 18.23 14.78
CA ARG A 336 -16.14 18.80 14.93
C ARG A 336 -17.21 17.71 15.01
N GLU A 337 -17.20 16.74 14.09
CA GLU A 337 -18.13 15.58 14.15
C GLU A 337 -17.89 14.74 15.41
N ALA A 338 -16.63 14.55 15.79
CA ALA A 338 -16.28 13.70 16.92
C ALA A 338 -16.73 14.30 18.26
N ASN A 339 -16.65 15.62 18.40
CA ASN A 339 -17.11 16.35 19.58
C ASN A 339 -18.65 16.38 19.65
N GLY A 340 -19.34 16.63 18.53
CA GLY A 340 -20.81 16.68 18.48
C GLY A 340 -21.53 15.37 18.82
N LYS A 341 -20.83 14.23 18.79
CA LYS A 341 -21.36 12.91 19.21
C LYS A 341 -21.16 12.61 20.71
N ARG A 342 -20.70 13.60 21.50
CA ARG A 342 -20.45 13.49 22.94
C ARG A 342 -21.55 14.16 23.79
N GLY A 343 -22.37 15.04 23.19
CA GLY A 343 -23.57 15.63 23.79
C GLY A 343 -24.81 14.85 23.41
#